data_AF-A0A1G9H3E4-F1
#
_entry.id   AF-A0A1G9H3E4-F1
#
_cell.length_a   1.000
_cell.length_b   1.000
_cell.length_c   1.000
_cell.angle_alpha   90.00
_cell.angle_beta   90.00
_cell.angle_gamma   90.00
#
_symmetry.space_group_name_H-M   'P 1'
#
loop_
_entity.id
_entity.type
_entity.pdbx_description
1 polymer ?
#
loop_
_entity_poly.entity_id
_entity_poly.type
_entity_poly.pdbx_seq_one_letter_code
_entity_poly.pdbx_strand_id
1 'polypeptide(L)'
;MKKLLGIGISVGVLAGIWTQVSIELALITWVGFVAWACYFAAGGGRQGFLKGLAANLAGALWGYGASLVLTYATFTGAVALVVTLVAFILCLQAAVDLLSFIPGAFAGTAVIFGTSFDLGGTLVALVVGAGLGWLSDIAGRRIQDAVERSGQPIPSTPRRAR
;
A
#
# COMPACT_ATOMS: atom_id res chain seq x y z
N MET A 1 -22.05 2.71 -10.52
CA MET A 1 -22.03 2.54 -9.04
C MET A 1 -20.57 2.61 -8.58
N LYS A 2 -20.27 3.09 -7.36
CA LYS A 2 -18.90 2.90 -6.84
C LYS A 2 -18.63 1.39 -6.83
N LYS A 3 -17.52 0.92 -7.41
CA LYS A 3 -17.16 -0.51 -7.56
C LYS A 3 -16.80 -1.17 -6.21
N LEU A 4 -17.51 -0.83 -5.14
CA LEU A 4 -17.19 -1.19 -3.76
C LEU A 4 -17.53 -2.64 -3.45
N LEU A 5 -18.51 -3.23 -4.13
CA LEU A 5 -18.85 -4.64 -3.92
C LEU A 5 -17.74 -5.54 -4.42
N GLY A 6 -17.29 -5.35 -5.66
CA GLY A 6 -16.17 -6.13 -6.22
C GLY A 6 -14.89 -5.96 -5.41
N ILE A 7 -14.52 -4.72 -5.10
CA ILE A 7 -13.34 -4.42 -4.26
C ILE A 7 -13.50 -5.00 -2.85
N GLY A 8 -14.67 -4.86 -2.22
CA GLY A 8 -14.93 -5.36 -0.87
C GLY A 8 -14.81 -6.87 -0.77
N ILE A 9 -15.38 -7.62 -1.72
CA ILE A 9 -15.25 -9.08 -1.79
C ILE A 9 -13.78 -9.46 -1.99
N SER A 10 -13.11 -8.84 -2.97
CA SER A 10 -11.73 -9.17 -3.27
C SER A 10 -10.78 -8.86 -2.10
N VAL A 11 -10.91 -7.68 -1.51
CA VAL A 11 -10.06 -7.24 -0.40
C VAL A 11 -10.34 -8.08 0.83
N GLY A 12 -11.61 -8.35 1.17
CA GLY A 12 -11.97 -9.16 2.33
C GLY A 12 -11.38 -10.58 2.28
N VAL A 13 -11.51 -11.26 1.14
CA VAL A 13 -10.98 -12.62 0.97
C VAL A 13 -9.45 -12.62 1.05
N LEU A 14 -8.79 -11.74 0.30
CA LEU A 14 -7.33 -11.68 0.29
C LEU A 14 -6.76 -11.22 1.64
N ALA A 15 -7.47 -10.37 2.39
CA ALA A 15 -7.06 -9.91 3.71
C ALA A 15 -7.12 -11.05 4.74
N GLY A 16 -8.16 -11.87 4.68
CA GLY A 16 -8.28 -13.07 5.51
C GLY A 16 -7.15 -14.06 5.23
N ILE A 17 -6.90 -14.37 3.95
CA ILE A 17 -5.81 -15.25 3.52
C ILE A 17 -4.45 -14.69 3.95
N TRP A 18 -4.20 -13.41 3.68
CA TRP A 18 -2.96 -12.74 4.05
C TRP A 18 -2.69 -12.85 5.54
N THR A 19 -3.69 -12.56 6.37
CA THR A 19 -3.54 -12.59 7.83
C THR A 19 -3.14 -13.98 8.33
N GLN A 20 -3.75 -15.04 7.80
CA GLN A 20 -3.39 -16.42 8.17
C GLN A 20 -1.96 -16.76 7.71
N VAL A 21 -1.66 -16.52 6.44
CA VAL A 21 -0.36 -16.87 5.82
C VAL A 21 0.79 -16.07 6.44
N SER A 22 0.59 -14.79 6.72
CA SER A 22 1.63 -13.94 7.31
C SER A 22 1.97 -14.37 8.73
N ILE A 23 0.99 -14.85 9.51
CA ILE A 23 1.24 -15.40 10.84
C ILE A 23 2.07 -16.69 10.74
N GLU A 24 1.71 -17.60 9.84
CA GLU A 24 2.44 -18.87 9.66
C GLU A 24 3.88 -18.67 9.16
N LEU A 25 4.11 -17.67 8.33
CA LEU A 25 5.42 -17.32 7.78
C LEU A 25 6.21 -16.31 8.64
N ALA A 26 5.68 -15.92 9.81
CA ALA A 26 6.25 -14.89 10.68
C ALA A 26 6.55 -13.55 9.96
N LEU A 27 5.70 -13.18 9.00
CA LEU A 27 5.75 -11.90 8.30
C LEU A 27 5.02 -10.81 9.10
N ILE A 28 5.41 -9.55 8.89
CA ILE A 28 4.79 -8.42 9.59
C ILE A 28 3.45 -8.04 8.95
N THR A 29 2.38 -8.73 9.37
CA THR A 29 1.02 -8.64 8.82
C THR A 29 0.55 -7.21 8.58
N TRP A 30 0.72 -6.33 9.57
CA TRP A 30 0.20 -4.96 9.55
C TRP A 30 0.94 -4.05 8.58
N VAL A 31 2.24 -4.28 8.37
CA VAL A 31 3.02 -3.56 7.36
C VAL A 31 2.50 -3.88 5.96
N GLY A 32 2.14 -5.13 5.72
CA GLY A 32 1.48 -5.54 4.48
C GLY A 32 0.18 -4.77 4.24
N PHE A 33 -0.66 -4.61 5.27
CA PHE A 33 -1.89 -3.82 5.16
C PHE A 33 -1.64 -2.34 4.91
N VAL A 34 -0.60 -1.75 5.50
CA VAL A 34 -0.23 -0.35 5.24
C VAL A 34 0.19 -0.15 3.78
N ALA A 35 1.03 -1.03 3.23
CA ALA A 35 1.42 -0.98 1.81
C ALA A 35 0.24 -1.19 0.86
N TRP A 36 -0.66 -2.11 1.22
CA TRP A 36 -1.90 -2.35 0.48
C TRP A 36 -2.81 -1.10 0.47
N ALA A 37 -3.00 -0.45 1.62
CA ALA A 37 -3.75 0.81 1.68
C ALA A 37 -3.07 1.91 0.87
N CYS A 38 -1.74 2.03 0.94
CA CYS A 38 -0.95 2.97 0.15
C CYS A 38 -1.12 2.74 -1.36
N TYR A 39 -1.19 1.49 -1.82
CA TYR A 39 -1.46 1.17 -3.22
C TYR A 39 -2.78 1.79 -3.71
N PHE A 40 -3.87 1.63 -2.95
CA PHE A 40 -5.17 2.21 -3.33
C PHE A 40 -5.17 3.73 -3.21
N ALA A 41 -4.54 4.28 -2.17
CA ALA A 41 -4.40 5.71 -1.97
C ALA A 41 -3.56 6.39 -3.07
N ALA A 42 -2.60 5.66 -3.66
CA ALA A 42 -1.81 6.11 -4.80
C ALA A 42 -2.57 6.02 -6.14
N GLY A 43 -3.85 5.66 -6.13
CA GLY A 43 -4.73 5.61 -7.31
C GLY A 43 -4.87 4.24 -7.96
N GLY A 44 -4.23 3.20 -7.40
CA GLY A 44 -4.26 1.84 -7.95
C GLY A 44 -3.65 1.71 -9.35
N GLY A 45 -3.89 0.55 -9.97
CA GLY A 45 -3.27 0.17 -11.24
C GLY A 45 -1.73 0.14 -11.19
N ARG A 46 -1.10 0.15 -12.38
CA ARG A 46 0.36 0.06 -12.49
C ARG A 46 1.08 1.26 -11.89
N GLN A 47 0.57 2.47 -12.13
CA GLN A 47 1.21 3.68 -11.66
C GLN A 47 1.09 3.82 -10.14
N GLY A 48 -0.09 3.52 -9.57
CA GLY A 48 -0.30 3.52 -8.12
C GLY A 48 0.57 2.50 -7.41
N PHE A 49 0.77 1.31 -7.99
CA PHE A 49 1.72 0.34 -7.46
C PHE A 49 3.15 0.84 -7.44
N LEU A 50 3.66 1.32 -8.58
CA LEU A 50 5.05 1.76 -8.69
C LEU A 50 5.32 2.93 -7.75
N LYS A 51 4.46 3.95 -7.75
CA LYS A 51 4.63 5.12 -6.89
C LYS A 51 4.43 4.79 -5.41
N GLY A 52 3.39 4.02 -5.09
CA GLY A 52 3.07 3.62 -3.72
C GLY A 52 4.19 2.79 -3.10
N LEU A 53 4.63 1.73 -3.80
CA LEU A 53 5.69 0.85 -3.33
C LEU A 53 7.03 1.58 -3.25
N ALA A 54 7.41 2.33 -4.30
CA ALA A 54 8.68 3.06 -4.28
C ALA A 54 8.73 4.09 -3.14
N ALA A 55 7.65 4.84 -2.92
CA ALA A 55 7.57 5.77 -1.80
C ALA A 55 7.62 5.05 -0.44
N ASN A 56 6.89 3.95 -0.26
CA ASN A 56 6.96 3.15 0.98
C ASN A 56 8.38 2.65 1.26
N LEU A 57 9.06 2.08 0.26
CA LEU A 57 10.42 1.57 0.41
C LEU A 57 11.40 2.70 0.71
N ALA A 58 11.33 3.82 -0.01
CA ALA A 58 12.18 4.97 0.25
C ALA A 58 11.97 5.53 1.67
N GLY A 59 10.72 5.66 2.11
CA GLY A 59 10.38 6.03 3.48
C GLY A 59 10.97 5.09 4.53
N ALA A 60 10.84 3.78 4.31
CA ALA A 60 11.43 2.79 5.20
C ALA A 60 12.95 2.94 5.31
N LEU A 61 13.63 3.17 4.19
CA LEU A 61 15.08 3.40 4.17
C LEU A 61 15.48 4.69 4.92
N TRP A 62 14.72 5.78 4.77
CA TRP A 62 14.95 7.00 5.54
C TRP A 62 14.72 6.79 7.05
N GLY A 63 13.67 6.08 7.42
CA GLY A 63 13.41 5.71 8.82
C GLY A 63 14.53 4.85 9.42
N TYR A 64 15.05 3.89 8.66
CA TYR A 64 16.17 3.06 9.11
C TYR A 64 17.47 3.88 9.20
N GLY A 65 17.74 4.76 8.24
CA GLY A 65 18.88 5.69 8.34
C GLY A 65 18.79 6.58 9.59
N ALA A 66 17.59 7.05 9.93
CA ALA A 66 17.36 7.82 11.15
C ALA A 66 17.66 7.02 12.43
N SER A 67 17.33 5.72 12.48
CA SER A 67 17.65 4.90 13.65
C SER A 67 19.16 4.71 13.85
N LEU A 68 19.92 4.63 12.75
CA LEU A 68 21.38 4.59 12.81
C LEU A 68 21.96 5.89 13.38
N VAL A 69 21.44 7.05 12.97
CA VAL A 69 21.86 8.36 13.52
C VAL A 69 21.53 8.46 15.01
N LEU A 70 20.35 8.00 15.41
CA LEU A 70 19.89 8.02 16.81
C LEU A 70 20.68 7.07 17.73
N THR A 71 21.46 6.14 17.18
CA THR A 71 22.39 5.32 17.96
C THR A 71 23.52 6.17 18.56
N TYR A 72 23.90 7.26 17.89
CA TYR A 72 24.98 8.15 18.32
C TYR A 72 24.47 9.46 18.95
N ALA A 73 23.28 9.92 18.56
CA ALA A 73 22.68 11.15 19.07
C ALA A 73 21.85 10.90 20.34
N THR A 74 22.50 10.88 21.50
CA THR A 74 21.87 10.54 22.80
C THR A 74 21.40 11.74 23.62
N PHE A 75 21.45 12.95 23.06
CA PHE A 75 21.05 14.17 23.76
C PHE A 75 19.52 14.36 23.77
N THR A 76 19.01 15.08 24.77
CA THR A 76 17.59 15.44 24.87
C THR A 76 17.13 16.22 23.63
N GLY A 77 16.15 15.69 22.91
CA GLY A 77 15.62 16.30 21.68
C GLY A 77 16.23 15.77 20.38
N ALA A 78 17.20 14.85 20.43
CA ALA A 78 17.77 14.21 19.25
C ALA A 78 16.71 13.58 18.33
N VAL A 79 15.74 12.85 18.91
CA VAL A 79 14.63 12.25 18.17
C VAL A 79 13.82 13.31 17.43
N ALA A 80 13.47 14.41 18.09
CA ALA A 80 12.70 15.49 17.46
C ALA A 80 13.45 16.09 16.27
N LEU A 81 14.75 16.39 16.45
CA LEU A 81 15.59 16.96 15.39
C LEU A 81 15.73 15.99 14.20
N VAL A 82 16.01 14.72 14.45
CA VAL A 82 16.14 13.70 13.39
C VAL A 82 14.82 13.52 12.65
N VAL A 83 13.69 13.44 13.35
CA VAL A 83 12.37 13.32 12.71
C VAL A 83 12.03 14.56 11.89
N THR A 84 12.36 15.77 12.36
CA THR A 84 12.21 17.01 11.57
C THR A 84 13.00 16.92 10.26
N LEU A 85 14.27 16.49 10.31
CA LEU A 85 15.10 16.35 9.12
C LEU A 85 14.58 15.28 8.16
N VAL A 86 14.18 14.11 8.69
CA VAL A 86 13.58 13.05 7.87
C VAL A 86 12.31 13.57 7.19
N ALA A 87 11.37 14.15 7.93
CA ALA A 87 10.13 14.65 7.36
C ALA A 87 10.38 15.67 6.23
N PHE A 88 11.35 16.57 6.41
CA PHE A 88 11.79 17.49 5.37
C PHE A 88 12.31 16.75 4.12
N ILE A 89 13.18 15.75 4.30
CA ILE A 89 13.71 14.92 3.21
C ILE A 89 12.60 14.14 2.49
N LEU A 90 11.63 13.58 3.22
CA LEU A 90 10.49 12.85 2.63
C LEU A 90 9.64 13.75 1.72
N CYS A 91 9.52 15.04 2.04
CA CYS A 91 8.88 16.02 1.19
C CYS A 91 9.73 16.38 -0.02
N LEU A 92 11.05 16.59 0.16
CA LEU A 92 11.95 16.93 -0.95
C LEU A 92 12.07 15.81 -1.99
N GLN A 93 12.20 14.56 -1.56
CA GLN A 93 12.33 13.43 -2.49
C GLN A 93 11.11 13.27 -3.40
N ALA A 94 9.95 13.82 -3.02
CA ALA A 94 8.74 13.77 -3.83
C ALA A 94 8.84 14.61 -5.11
N ALA A 95 9.89 15.41 -5.28
CA ALA A 95 10.27 16.01 -6.56
C ALA A 95 10.66 14.95 -7.62
N VAL A 96 11.01 13.73 -7.20
CA VAL A 96 11.21 12.59 -8.10
C VAL A 96 9.86 11.95 -8.39
N ASP A 97 9.46 11.88 -9.66
CA ASP A 97 8.13 11.40 -10.10
C ASP A 97 7.72 10.03 -9.52
N LEU A 98 8.68 9.12 -9.36
CA LEU A 98 8.45 7.79 -8.81
C LEU A 98 8.18 7.83 -7.29
N LEU A 99 8.73 8.82 -6.59
CA LEU A 99 8.59 9.03 -5.15
C LEU A 99 7.56 10.10 -4.80
N SER A 100 6.80 10.59 -5.79
CA SER A 100 5.88 11.73 -5.63
C SER A 100 4.71 11.47 -4.67
N PHE A 101 4.53 10.22 -4.21
CA PHE A 101 3.49 9.85 -3.26
C PHE A 101 3.97 10.05 -1.80
N ILE A 102 3.97 11.31 -1.35
CA ILE A 102 4.42 11.72 0.00
C ILE A 102 3.80 10.86 1.12
N PRO A 103 2.47 10.56 1.14
CA PRO A 103 1.89 9.74 2.20
C PRO A 103 2.52 8.35 2.31
N GLY A 104 2.94 7.76 1.17
CA GLY A 104 3.63 6.47 1.16
C GLY A 104 5.00 6.53 1.84
N ALA A 105 5.75 7.62 1.64
CA ALA A 105 7.04 7.82 2.29
C ALA A 105 6.90 7.95 3.82
N PHE A 106 5.91 8.71 4.29
CA PHE A 106 5.60 8.78 5.72
C PHE A 106 5.14 7.44 6.28
N ALA A 107 4.27 6.72 5.57
CA ALA A 107 3.81 5.40 5.98
C ALA A 107 4.99 4.40 6.08
N GLY A 108 5.89 4.40 5.11
CA GLY A 108 7.11 3.58 5.10
C GLY A 108 8.03 3.86 6.29
N THR A 109 8.22 5.13 6.61
CA THR A 109 9.01 5.56 7.78
C THR A 109 8.34 5.10 9.08
N ALA A 110 7.02 5.33 9.21
CA ALA A 110 6.25 4.99 10.39
C ALA A 110 6.24 3.48 10.67
N VAL A 111 6.13 2.64 9.64
CA VAL A 111 6.18 1.19 9.84
C VAL A 111 7.54 0.72 10.34
N ILE A 112 8.65 1.28 9.85
CA ILE A 112 10.00 0.95 10.36
C ILE A 112 10.14 1.29 11.85
N PHE A 113 9.61 2.43 12.27
CA PHE A 113 9.60 2.79 13.69
C PHE A 113 8.70 1.85 14.50
N GLY A 114 7.54 1.47 13.95
CA GLY A 114 6.60 0.54 14.57
C GLY A 114 7.10 -0.90 14.66
N THR A 115 8.07 -1.29 13.83
CA THR A 115 8.65 -2.64 13.80
C THR A 115 10.00 -2.72 14.52
N SER A 116 10.31 -1.75 15.39
CA SER A 116 11.59 -1.69 16.10
C SER A 116 12.79 -1.74 15.15
N PHE A 117 12.65 -1.10 13.99
CA PHE A 117 13.68 -0.99 12.96
C PHE A 117 14.07 -2.32 12.29
N ASP A 118 13.20 -3.34 12.30
CA ASP A 118 13.37 -4.55 11.49
C ASP A 118 13.22 -4.21 9.99
N LEU A 119 14.35 -3.88 9.36
CA LEU A 119 14.38 -3.52 7.95
C LEU A 119 13.99 -4.70 7.06
N GLY A 120 14.50 -5.90 7.33
CA GLY A 120 14.28 -7.07 6.47
C GLY A 120 12.82 -7.48 6.42
N GLY A 121 12.20 -7.69 7.58
CA GLY A 121 10.79 -8.05 7.69
C GLY A 121 9.87 -6.96 7.13
N THR A 122 10.21 -5.69 7.38
CA THR A 122 9.41 -4.56 6.88
C THR A 122 9.46 -4.46 5.35
N LEU A 123 10.63 -4.56 4.71
CA LEU A 123 10.74 -4.47 3.26
C LEU A 123 9.98 -5.62 2.56
N VAL A 124 10.10 -6.85 3.09
CA VAL A 124 9.36 -8.00 2.57
C VAL A 124 7.86 -7.77 2.69
N ALA A 125 7.38 -7.36 3.87
CA ALA A 125 5.95 -7.11 4.10
C ALA A 125 5.41 -5.98 3.23
N LEU A 126 6.19 -4.91 2.98
CA LEU A 126 5.81 -3.81 2.09
C LEU A 126 5.62 -4.31 0.63
N VAL A 127 6.56 -5.10 0.12
CA VAL A 127 6.50 -5.64 -1.25
C VAL A 127 5.31 -6.58 -1.40
N VAL A 128 5.13 -7.52 -0.47
CA VAL A 128 4.02 -8.47 -0.51
C VAL A 128 2.67 -7.74 -0.37
N GLY A 129 2.57 -6.79 0.55
CA GLY A 129 1.37 -5.98 0.77
C GLY A 129 0.96 -5.16 -0.45
N ALA A 130 1.92 -4.49 -1.10
CA ALA A 130 1.65 -3.79 -2.37
C ALA A 130 1.19 -4.75 -3.47
N GLY A 131 1.78 -5.96 -3.53
CA GLY A 131 1.39 -7.02 -4.47
C GLY A 131 -0.05 -7.50 -4.24
N LEU A 132 -0.43 -7.69 -2.98
CA LEU A 132 -1.81 -8.02 -2.60
C LEU A 132 -2.78 -6.88 -2.94
N GLY A 133 -2.35 -5.63 -2.78
CA GLY A 133 -3.09 -4.44 -3.25
C GLY A 133 -3.40 -4.50 -4.74
N TRP A 134 -2.38 -4.73 -5.56
CA TRP A 134 -2.54 -4.93 -7.00
C TRP A 134 -3.49 -6.09 -7.31
N LEU A 135 -3.26 -7.26 -6.71
CA LEU A 135 -4.07 -8.46 -6.97
C LEU A 135 -5.55 -8.21 -6.64
N SER A 136 -5.80 -7.53 -5.53
CA SER A 136 -7.15 -7.21 -5.07
C SER A 136 -7.87 -6.23 -5.99
N ASP A 137 -7.14 -5.31 -6.59
CA ASP A 137 -7.70 -4.35 -7.54
C ASP A 137 -8.06 -5.03 -8.87
N ILE A 138 -7.23 -5.96 -9.35
CA ILE A 138 -7.56 -6.77 -10.54
C ILE A 138 -8.78 -7.66 -10.26
N ALA A 139 -8.74 -8.43 -9.18
CA ALA A 139 -9.82 -9.35 -8.84
C ALA A 139 -11.13 -8.60 -8.55
N GLY A 140 -11.07 -7.48 -7.82
CA GLY A 140 -12.22 -6.65 -7.53
C GLY A 140 -12.87 -6.04 -8.78
N ARG A 141 -12.07 -5.58 -9.75
CA ARG A 141 -12.60 -5.14 -11.05
C ARG A 141 -13.32 -6.27 -11.79
N ARG A 142 -12.73 -7.46 -11.84
CA ARG A 142 -13.35 -8.64 -12.51
C ARG A 142 -14.68 -9.05 -11.85
N ILE A 143 -14.72 -9.07 -10.52
CA ILE A 143 -15.95 -9.40 -9.78
C ILE A 143 -17.03 -8.37 -10.06
N GLN A 144 -16.67 -7.08 -10.04
CA GLN A 144 -17.63 -6.02 -10.33
C GLN A 144 -18.21 -6.13 -11.74
N ASP A 145 -17.36 -6.36 -12.74
CA ASP A 145 -17.80 -6.46 -14.14
C ASP A 145 -18.72 -7.70 -14.33
N ALA A 146 -18.51 -8.80 -13.60
CA ALA A 146 -19.39 -9.97 -13.60
C ALA A 146 -20.77 -9.69 -12.95
N VAL A 147 -20.79 -8.92 -11.86
CA VAL A 147 -22.03 -8.49 -11.19
C VAL A 147 -22.84 -7.57 -12.12
N GLU A 148 -22.18 -6.61 -12.77
CA GLU A 148 -22.83 -5.65 -13.67
C GLU A 148 -23.43 -6.34 -14.91
N ARG A 149 -22.74 -7.34 -15.48
CA ARG A 149 -23.27 -8.15 -16.60
C ARG A 149 -24.53 -8.94 -16.23
N SER A 150 -24.55 -9.52 -15.03
CA SER A 150 -25.70 -10.29 -14.53
C SER A 150 -26.95 -9.42 -14.31
N GLY A 151 -26.78 -8.10 -14.15
CA GLY A 151 -27.87 -7.15 -13.96
C GLY A 151 -28.43 -6.52 -15.24
N GLN A 152 -27.87 -6.81 -16.43
CA GLN A 152 -28.38 -6.23 -17.68
C GLN A 152 -29.68 -6.92 -18.13
N PRO A 153 -30.74 -6.16 -18.48
CA PRO A 153 -31.95 -6.74 -19.07
C PRO A 153 -31.62 -7.45 -20.40
N ILE A 154 -32.31 -8.57 -20.67
CA ILE A 154 -32.23 -9.28 -21.95
C ILE A 154 -32.55 -8.28 -23.08
N PRO A 155 -31.71 -8.16 -24.13
CA PRO A 155 -32.02 -7.30 -25.27
C PRO A 155 -33.38 -7.67 -25.85
N SER A 156 -34.31 -6.71 -25.89
CA SER A 156 -35.60 -6.94 -26.55
C SER A 156 -35.34 -7.16 -28.04
N THR A 157 -35.70 -8.35 -28.54
CA THR A 157 -35.62 -8.71 -29.95
C THR A 157 -36.32 -7.62 -30.77
N PRO A 158 -35.74 -7.08 -31.86
CA PRO A 158 -36.44 -6.11 -32.68
C PRO A 158 -37.70 -6.78 -33.20
N ARG A 159 -38.89 -6.25 -32.83
CA ARG A 159 -40.13 -6.62 -33.51
C ARG A 159 -39.91 -6.31 -34.98
N ARG A 160 -39.77 -7.35 -35.81
CA ARG A 160 -39.89 -7.20 -37.26
C ARG A 160 -41.24 -6.54 -37.51
N ALA A 161 -41.22 -5.27 -37.90
CA ALA A 161 -42.37 -4.64 -38.51
C ALA A 161 -42.71 -5.45 -39.76
N ARG A 162 -44.00 -5.75 -39.90
CA ARG A 162 -44.61 -6.59 -40.94
C ARG A 162 -44.10 -6.31 -42.34
#